data_AF-A0A2G2Y7Q6-F1
#
_entry.id   AF-A0A2G2Y7Q6-F1
#
_cell.length_a   1.000
_cell.length_b   1.000
_cell.length_c   1.000
_cell.angle_alpha   90.00
_cell.angle_beta   90.00
_cell.angle_gamma   90.00
#
_symmetry.space_group_name_H-M   'P 1'
#
loop_
_entity.id
_entity.type
_entity.pdbx_description
1 polymer ?
#
loop_
_entity_poly.entity_id
_entity_poly.type
_entity_poly.pdbx_seq_one_letter_code
_entity_poly.pdbx_strand_id
1 'polypeptide(L)'
;MSPSKHHVSTLAHTALEDFYVAGYDILKGIILMVNTWSIERKLHHWKLPGEFIPTRFEGKDIDVIGQHFVFLPFDMGQRKCPGYSLGICIIRATLVNLLHGFNWTLAYGLNPQDISMDEICGLTTHPKHPLHLIEPQLLGYLLQIMEQLNE
;
A
#
# COMPACT_ATOMS: atom_id res chain seq x y z
N MET A 1 -3.85 16.77 10.78
CA MET A 1 -2.88 15.78 10.25
C MET A 1 -1.50 16.42 10.28
N SER A 2 -0.62 16.02 11.19
CA SER A 2 0.69 16.67 11.38
C SER A 2 1.64 16.30 10.22
N PRO A 3 2.38 17.25 9.60
CA PRO A 3 3.06 17.01 8.32
C PRO A 3 4.39 16.22 8.41
N SER A 4 4.81 15.68 9.57
CA SER A 4 6.23 15.44 9.83
C SER A 4 6.71 14.01 10.10
N LYS A 5 5.94 12.94 9.80
CA LYS A 5 6.38 11.57 10.13
C LYS A 5 6.06 10.47 9.11
N HIS A 6 6.34 10.68 7.83
CA HIS A 6 6.23 9.58 6.86
C HIS A 6 7.51 9.47 6.04
N HIS A 7 8.10 8.27 6.02
CA HIS A 7 9.36 7.99 5.33
C HIS A 7 9.14 7.05 4.14
N VAL A 8 9.70 7.48 3.01
CA VAL A 8 10.54 6.77 2.04
C VAL A 8 10.71 5.25 2.29
N SER A 9 9.85 4.43 1.68
CA SER A 9 10.17 3.02 1.47
C SER A 9 11.05 2.96 0.23
N THR A 10 12.36 2.79 0.42
CA THR A 10 13.30 2.80 -0.70
C THR A 10 14.51 1.95 -0.46
N LEU A 11 14.84 1.17 -1.48
CA LEU A 11 16.09 0.47 -1.58
C LEU A 11 17.24 1.47 -1.70
N ALA A 12 18.18 1.41 -0.78
CA ALA A 12 19.40 2.18 -0.85
C ALA A 12 20.28 1.68 -2.01
N HIS A 13 20.74 2.60 -2.85
CA HIS A 13 21.72 2.32 -3.89
C HIS A 13 23.07 2.92 -3.48
N THR A 14 24.18 2.32 -3.91
CA THR A 14 25.51 2.89 -3.72
C THR A 14 26.12 3.22 -5.06
N ALA A 15 26.67 4.44 -5.19
CA ALA A 15 27.44 4.85 -6.35
C ALA A 15 28.70 4.00 -6.48
N LEU A 16 28.85 3.25 -7.58
CA LEU A 16 30.02 2.40 -7.80
C LEU A 16 31.21 3.16 -8.40
N GLU A 17 30.92 4.30 -9.02
CA GLU A 17 31.86 5.21 -9.66
C GLU A 17 31.35 6.66 -9.51
N ASP A 18 32.22 7.62 -9.80
CA ASP A 18 31.83 9.03 -9.84
C ASP A 18 30.96 9.29 -11.07
N PHE A 19 29.82 9.97 -10.90
CA PHE A 19 28.94 10.32 -12.01
C PHE A 19 28.19 11.62 -11.76
N TYR A 20 27.75 12.27 -12.85
CA TYR A 20 26.99 13.51 -12.80
C TYR A 20 25.52 13.27 -13.13
N VAL A 21 24.61 13.77 -12.29
CA VAL A 21 23.16 13.66 -12.52
C VAL A 21 22.43 14.90 -12.02
N ALA A 22 21.49 15.42 -12.83
CA ALA A 22 20.56 16.50 -12.44
C ALA A 22 21.22 17.76 -11.84
N GLY A 23 22.46 18.09 -12.22
CA GLY A 23 23.18 19.24 -11.66
C GLY A 23 24.18 18.90 -10.55
N TYR A 24 24.30 17.62 -10.17
CA TYR A 24 25.09 17.18 -9.01
C TYR A 24 26.14 16.16 -9.40
N ASP A 25 27.36 16.35 -8.87
CA ASP A 25 28.41 15.34 -8.87
C ASP A 25 28.18 14.35 -7.71
N ILE A 26 27.97 13.08 -8.05
CA ILE A 26 27.83 11.98 -7.11
C ILE A 26 29.13 11.20 -7.10
N LEU A 27 29.85 11.27 -5.99
CA LEU A 27 31.08 10.53 -5.79
C LEU A 27 30.82 9.05 -5.48
N LYS A 28 31.76 8.20 -5.86
CA LYS A 28 31.81 6.78 -5.52
C LYS A 28 31.65 6.58 -4.01
N GLY A 29 30.82 5.61 -3.65
CA GLY A 29 30.53 5.24 -2.26
C GLY A 29 29.37 6.02 -1.64
N ILE A 30 28.86 7.08 -2.27
CA ILE A 30 27.66 7.78 -1.80
C ILE A 30 26.45 6.83 -1.87
N ILE A 31 25.64 6.86 -0.81
CA ILE A 31 24.34 6.17 -0.75
C ILE A 31 23.25 7.09 -1.30
N LEU A 32 22.48 6.57 -2.25
CA LEU A 32 21.36 7.21 -2.91
C LEU A 32 20.06 6.57 -2.43
N MET A 33 19.09 7.41 -2.08
CA MET A 33 17.74 7.00 -1.69
C MET A 33 16.72 7.81 -2.48
N VAL A 34 15.80 7.14 -3.16
CA VAL A 34 14.70 7.75 -3.92
C VAL A 34 13.54 8.08 -2.99
N ASN A 35 13.11 9.33 -2.84
CA ASN A 35 11.96 9.63 -1.96
C ASN A 35 10.60 9.28 -2.62
N THR A 36 10.23 7.99 -2.60
CA THR A 36 8.97 7.47 -3.17
C THR A 36 7.74 8.12 -2.53
N TRP A 37 7.75 8.31 -1.21
CA TRP A 37 6.65 8.96 -0.48
C TRP A 37 6.33 10.37 -1.00
N SER A 38 7.36 11.19 -1.25
CA SER A 38 7.17 12.52 -1.82
C SER A 38 6.71 12.48 -3.27
N ILE A 39 7.24 11.55 -4.09
CA ILE A 39 6.85 11.38 -5.50
C ILE A 39 5.34 11.09 -5.60
N GLU A 40 4.85 10.12 -4.82
CA GLU A 40 3.46 9.66 -4.84
C GLU A 40 2.46 10.67 -4.25
N ARG A 41 2.97 11.77 -3.67
CA ARG A 41 2.15 12.86 -3.10
C ARG A 41 2.35 14.22 -3.76
N LYS A 42 3.09 14.28 -4.87
CA LYS A 42 3.23 15.52 -5.65
C LYS A 42 1.88 15.94 -6.23
N LEU A 43 1.41 17.12 -5.84
CA LEU A 43 0.14 17.71 -6.32
C LEU A 43 0.04 17.85 -7.84
N HIS A 44 1.19 18.03 -8.51
CA HIS A 44 1.27 18.07 -9.96
C HIS A 44 0.79 16.77 -10.65
N HIS A 45 0.99 15.62 -10.00
CA HIS A 45 0.62 14.31 -10.53
C HIS A 45 -0.65 13.74 -9.88
N TRP A 46 -0.89 14.09 -8.62
CA TRP A 46 -1.94 13.49 -7.80
C TRP A 46 -2.86 14.55 -7.22
N LYS A 47 -4.11 14.58 -7.70
CA LYS A 47 -5.19 15.36 -7.07
C LYS A 47 -5.51 14.75 -5.71
N LEU A 48 -5.59 15.58 -4.67
CA LEU A 48 -5.88 15.16 -3.29
C LEU A 48 -5.00 13.96 -2.86
N PRO A 49 -3.66 14.12 -2.79
CA PRO A 49 -2.73 13.03 -2.51
C PRO A 49 -2.83 12.48 -1.08
N GLY A 50 -3.51 13.19 -0.18
CA GLY A 50 -3.82 12.74 1.17
C GLY A 50 -5.02 11.79 1.26
N GLU A 51 -5.87 11.77 0.23
CA GLU A 51 -7.15 11.07 0.26
C GLU A 51 -7.06 9.69 -0.40
N PHE A 52 -7.69 8.69 0.22
CA PHE A 52 -7.82 7.36 -0.35
C PHE A 52 -8.93 7.35 -1.42
N ILE A 53 -8.53 7.36 -2.70
CA ILE A 53 -9.45 7.40 -3.84
C ILE A 53 -9.10 6.25 -4.79
N PRO A 54 -9.70 5.05 -4.64
CA PRO A 54 -9.37 3.87 -5.46
C PRO A 54 -9.56 4.11 -6.96
N THR A 55 -10.61 4.83 -7.34
CA THR A 55 -10.97 5.11 -8.74
C THR A 55 -9.98 6.04 -9.44
N ARG A 56 -8.99 6.62 -8.74
CA ARG A 56 -8.01 7.55 -9.35
C ARG A 56 -7.13 6.92 -10.43
N PHE A 57 -7.08 5.59 -10.46
CA PHE A 57 -6.32 4.79 -11.42
C PHE A 57 -7.17 4.33 -12.61
N GLU A 58 -8.50 4.48 -12.55
CA GLU A 58 -9.40 4.07 -13.63
C GLU A 58 -9.20 4.95 -14.87
N GLY A 59 -9.15 4.31 -16.04
CA GLY A 59 -8.96 5.00 -17.32
C GLY A 59 -7.61 5.72 -17.46
N LYS A 60 -6.69 5.55 -16.51
CA LYS A 60 -5.33 6.05 -16.60
C LYS A 60 -4.39 4.94 -17.03
N ASP A 61 -3.45 5.30 -17.90
CA ASP A 61 -2.29 4.48 -18.19
C ASP A 61 -1.27 4.66 -17.04
N ILE A 62 -1.58 4.09 -15.87
CA ILE A 62 -0.67 4.00 -14.73
C ILE A 62 -0.46 2.52 -14.44
N ASP A 63 0.65 2.00 -14.96
CA ASP A 63 1.10 0.65 -14.72
C ASP A 63 1.76 0.49 -13.34
N VAL A 64 1.19 -0.40 -12.52
CA VAL A 64 1.73 -0.83 -11.21
C VAL A 64 3.09 -1.54 -11.37
N ILE A 65 3.45 -1.97 -12.58
CA ILE A 65 4.64 -2.77 -12.90
C ILE A 65 5.88 -1.89 -13.17
N GLY A 66 5.75 -0.55 -13.06
CA GLY A 66 6.88 0.37 -12.93
C GLY A 66 7.32 1.06 -14.22
N GLN A 67 6.39 1.42 -15.10
CA GLN A 67 6.71 2.25 -16.29
C GLN A 67 6.51 3.75 -16.04
N HIS A 68 5.96 4.14 -14.88
CA HIS A 68 5.66 5.54 -14.57
C HIS A 68 6.38 6.00 -13.30
N PHE A 69 7.29 6.98 -13.43
CA PHE A 69 8.06 7.57 -12.34
C PHE A 69 7.23 8.36 -11.31
N VAL A 70 5.91 8.35 -11.42
CA VAL A 70 4.98 9.01 -10.48
C VAL A 70 4.38 8.02 -9.48
N PHE A 71 4.58 6.71 -9.69
CA PHE A 71 4.06 5.62 -8.86
C PHE A 71 5.05 4.45 -8.84
N LEU A 72 5.64 4.13 -7.68
CA LEU A 72 6.76 3.17 -7.60
C LEU A 72 6.55 2.11 -6.49
N PRO A 73 5.42 1.39 -6.45
CA PRO A 73 5.11 0.44 -5.37
C PRO A 73 6.04 -0.78 -5.32
N PHE A 74 6.74 -1.09 -6.42
CA PHE A 74 7.65 -2.22 -6.54
C PHE A 74 9.05 -1.80 -7.01
N ASP A 75 9.39 -0.51 -6.87
CA ASP A 75 10.56 0.11 -7.49
C ASP A 75 10.60 -0.07 -9.02
N MET A 76 11.71 0.33 -9.65
CA MET A 76 11.92 0.25 -11.10
C MET A 76 13.36 -0.16 -11.44
N GLY A 77 13.59 -0.56 -12.69
CA GLY A 77 14.91 -0.84 -13.22
C GLY A 77 15.45 -2.20 -12.79
N GLN A 78 16.78 -2.33 -12.72
CA GLN A 78 17.44 -3.61 -12.43
C GLN A 78 17.17 -4.15 -11.01
N ARG A 79 16.71 -3.29 -10.10
CA ARG A 79 16.38 -3.64 -8.72
C ARG A 79 14.87 -3.67 -8.45
N LYS A 80 14.05 -3.64 -9.51
CA LYS A 80 12.60 -3.84 -9.38
C LYS A 80 12.31 -5.12 -8.61
N CYS A 81 11.34 -5.08 -7.71
CA CYS A 81 10.95 -6.21 -6.88
C CYS A 81 10.68 -7.46 -7.76
N PRO A 82 11.45 -8.55 -7.64
CA PRO A 82 11.23 -9.75 -8.44
C PRO A 82 9.92 -10.46 -8.09
N GLY A 83 9.38 -10.18 -6.90
CA GLY A 83 8.12 -10.74 -6.39
C GLY A 83 6.86 -9.94 -6.74
N TYR A 84 6.93 -8.90 -7.59
CA TYR A 84 5.78 -8.02 -7.84
C TYR A 84 4.55 -8.78 -8.35
N SER A 85 4.74 -9.75 -9.26
CA SER A 85 3.66 -10.54 -9.84
C SER A 85 2.98 -11.41 -8.77
N LEU A 86 3.77 -12.09 -7.94
CA LEU A 86 3.28 -12.88 -6.83
C LEU A 86 2.56 -12.00 -5.79
N GLY A 87 3.11 -10.85 -5.44
CA GLY A 87 2.51 -9.91 -4.50
C GLY A 87 1.12 -9.45 -4.97
N ILE A 88 0.99 -9.09 -6.25
CA ILE A 88 -0.30 -8.71 -6.84
C ILE A 88 -1.29 -9.89 -6.81
N CYS A 89 -0.84 -11.10 -7.14
CA CYS A 89 -1.68 -12.31 -7.07
C CYS A 89 -2.18 -12.58 -5.64
N ILE A 90 -1.30 -12.52 -4.64
CA ILE A 90 -1.64 -12.74 -3.24
C ILE A 90 -2.61 -11.68 -2.74
N ILE A 91 -2.37 -10.40 -3.03
CA ILE A 91 -3.26 -9.30 -2.62
C ILE A 91 -4.65 -9.51 -3.22
N ARG A 92 -4.74 -9.82 -4.52
CA ARG A 92 -6.03 -10.07 -5.20
C ARG A 92 -6.76 -11.26 -4.59
N ALA A 93 -6.09 -12.40 -4.43
CA ALA A 93 -6.70 -13.61 -3.88
C ALA A 93 -7.16 -13.40 -2.42
N THR A 94 -6.32 -12.75 -1.61
CA THR A 94 -6.65 -12.44 -0.21
C THR A 94 -7.84 -11.50 -0.16
N LEU A 95 -7.85 -10.41 -0.92
CA LEU A 95 -8.95 -9.45 -0.91
C LEU A 95 -10.27 -10.09 -1.36
N VAL A 96 -10.26 -10.91 -2.42
CA VAL A 96 -11.46 -11.63 -2.88
C VAL A 96 -11.99 -12.57 -1.80
N ASN A 97 -11.11 -13.36 -1.17
CA ASN A 97 -11.52 -14.27 -0.09
C ASN A 97 -12.06 -13.52 1.13
N LEU A 98 -11.44 -12.40 1.48
CA LEU A 98 -11.87 -11.53 2.58
C LEU A 98 -13.25 -10.90 2.29
N LEU A 99 -13.46 -10.36 1.09
CA LEU A 99 -14.73 -9.74 0.69
C LEU A 99 -15.87 -10.77 0.54
N HIS A 100 -15.56 -11.99 0.09
CA HIS A 100 -16.55 -13.04 -0.10
C HIS A 100 -16.87 -13.82 1.19
N GLY A 101 -15.91 -13.93 2.12
CA GLY A 101 -16.05 -14.77 3.30
C GLY A 101 -16.56 -14.08 4.57
N PHE A 102 -16.58 -12.75 4.60
CA PHE A 102 -16.80 -11.97 5.82
C PHE A 102 -17.73 -10.79 5.58
N ASN A 103 -18.62 -10.55 6.54
CA ASN A 103 -19.36 -9.30 6.63
C ASN A 103 -18.56 -8.35 7.50
N TRP A 104 -18.05 -7.28 6.89
CA TRP A 104 -17.12 -6.38 7.57
C TRP A 104 -17.87 -5.34 8.39
N THR A 105 -17.78 -5.45 9.71
CA THR A 105 -18.24 -4.41 10.64
C THR A 105 -17.12 -4.03 11.60
N LEU A 106 -17.09 -2.76 12.01
CA LEU A 106 -16.12 -2.31 13.00
C LEU A 106 -16.49 -2.89 14.37
N ALA A 107 -15.48 -3.42 15.05
CA ALA A 107 -15.66 -3.97 16.38
C ALA A 107 -16.10 -2.88 17.38
N TYR A 108 -16.81 -3.32 18.43
CA TYR A 108 -17.10 -2.49 19.61
C TYR A 108 -17.90 -1.19 19.32
N GLY A 109 -18.61 -1.12 18.20
CA GLY A 109 -19.42 0.05 17.83
C GLY A 109 -18.59 1.28 17.43
N LEU A 110 -17.33 1.09 17.04
CA LEU A 110 -16.47 2.16 16.55
C LEU A 110 -17.00 2.73 15.22
N ASN A 111 -16.82 4.02 15.01
CA ASN A 111 -17.06 4.68 13.73
C ASN A 111 -15.76 4.75 12.92
N PRO A 112 -15.82 4.93 11.59
CA PRO A 112 -14.63 5.08 10.76
C PRO A 112 -13.68 6.20 11.21
N GLN A 113 -14.20 7.28 11.81
CA GLN A 113 -13.40 8.40 12.32
C GLN A 113 -12.59 8.05 13.56
N ASP A 114 -12.98 6.98 14.28
CA ASP A 114 -12.31 6.52 15.49
C ASP A 114 -11.08 5.66 15.17
N ILE A 115 -10.90 5.28 13.90
CA ILE A 115 -9.77 4.47 13.44
C ILE A 115 -8.53 5.35 13.29
N SER A 116 -7.49 5.02 14.06
CA SER A 116 -6.18 5.66 13.92
C SER A 116 -5.47 5.17 12.65
N MET A 117 -5.11 6.13 11.79
CA MET A 117 -4.22 5.90 10.62
C MET A 117 -2.75 6.18 10.95
N ASP A 118 -2.38 6.18 12.24
CA ASP A 118 -0.98 6.27 12.64
C ASP A 118 -0.22 5.03 12.18
N GLU A 119 1.03 5.22 11.79
CA GLU A 119 1.87 4.16 11.22
C GLU A 119 3.13 3.95 12.07
N ILE A 120 3.61 2.72 12.10
CA ILE A 120 4.99 2.39 12.50
C ILE A 120 5.82 2.36 11.22
N CYS A 121 6.86 3.20 11.21
CA CYS A 121 7.73 3.38 10.06
C CYS A 121 8.90 2.38 10.08
N GLY A 122 9.17 1.77 8.93
CA GLY A 122 10.26 0.83 8.69
C GLY A 122 10.42 0.57 7.19
N LEU A 123 11.13 -0.50 6.80
CA LEU A 123 11.21 -0.93 5.40
C LEU A 123 9.82 -1.20 4.80
N THR A 124 8.93 -1.75 5.62
CA THR A 124 7.49 -1.88 5.38
C THR A 124 6.72 -1.05 6.40
N THR A 125 5.69 -0.35 5.95
CA THR A 125 4.83 0.46 6.81
C THR A 125 3.70 -0.38 7.34
N HIS A 126 3.48 -0.34 8.65
CA HIS A 126 2.40 -1.06 9.32
C HIS A 126 1.51 -0.09 10.10
N PRO A 127 0.20 -0.35 10.22
CA PRO A 127 -0.64 0.38 11.16
C PRO A 127 -0.06 0.27 12.57
N LYS A 128 0.00 1.40 13.28
CA LYS A 128 0.50 1.45 14.66
C LYS A 128 -0.46 0.78 15.64
N HIS A 129 -1.74 0.82 15.33
CA HIS A 129 -2.79 0.23 16.14
C HIS A 129 -3.49 -0.88 15.33
N PRO A 130 -3.78 -2.04 15.94
CA PRO A 130 -4.49 -3.11 15.25
C PRO A 130 -5.92 -2.67 14.90
N LEU A 131 -6.37 -3.07 13.71
CA LEU A 131 -7.76 -2.89 13.29
C LEU A 131 -8.58 -4.11 13.71
N HIS A 132 -9.59 -3.91 14.55
CA HIS A 132 -10.48 -4.97 15.00
C HIS A 132 -11.77 -4.97 14.18
N LEU A 133 -12.05 -6.10 13.53
CA LEU A 133 -13.19 -6.30 12.64
C LEU A 133 -13.97 -7.51 13.12
N ILE A 134 -15.31 -7.44 13.06
CA ILE A 134 -16.22 -8.49 13.53
C ILE A 134 -17.01 -9.05 12.34
N GLU A 135 -17.24 -10.37 12.40
CA GLU A 135 -18.19 -11.24 11.66
C GLU A 135 -17.70 -12.05 10.42
N PRO A 136 -17.39 -13.35 10.61
CA PRO A 136 -17.37 -14.35 9.53
C PRO A 136 -18.79 -14.60 8.99
N GLN A 137 -18.97 -14.52 7.67
CA GLN A 137 -20.26 -14.75 7.02
C GLN A 137 -20.67 -16.23 7.07
N LEU A 138 -19.69 -17.14 7.21
CA LEU A 138 -19.90 -18.58 7.25
C LEU A 138 -20.77 -19.05 8.42
N LEU A 139 -20.75 -18.36 9.56
CA LEU A 139 -21.53 -18.80 10.73
C LEU A 139 -23.04 -18.58 10.49
N GLY A 140 -23.42 -17.48 9.85
CA GLY A 140 -24.81 -17.19 9.51
C GLY A 140 -25.38 -18.21 8.52
N TYR A 141 -24.64 -18.53 7.46
CA TYR A 141 -25.08 -19.50 6.44
C TYR A 141 -25.15 -20.94 6.99
N LEU A 142 -24.20 -21.34 7.84
CA LEU A 142 -24.21 -22.66 8.49
C LEU A 142 -25.33 -22.78 9.53
N LEU A 143 -25.60 -21.73 10.31
CA LEU A 143 -26.73 -21.70 11.23
C LEU A 143 -28.05 -21.76 10.48
N GLN A 144 -28.17 -21.04 9.35
CA GLN A 144 -29.36 -21.06 8.50
C GLN A 144 -29.59 -22.42 7.83
N ILE A 145 -28.52 -23.10 7.40
CA ILE A 145 -28.59 -24.50 6.91
C ILE A 145 -28.93 -25.47 8.04
N MET A 146 -28.37 -25.29 9.24
CA MET A 146 -28.67 -26.13 10.39
C MET A 146 -30.11 -25.96 10.89
N GLU A 147 -30.67 -24.75 10.84
CA GLU A 147 -32.09 -24.50 11.10
C GLU A 147 -32.97 -25.17 10.06
N GLN A 148 -32.62 -25.10 8.77
CA GLN A 148 -33.36 -25.79 7.69
C GLN A 148 -33.25 -27.32 7.71
N LEU A 149 -32.27 -27.89 8.39
CA LEU A 149 -32.11 -29.35 8.56
C LEU A 149 -32.77 -29.89 9.84
N ASN A 150 -33.24 -29.01 10.73
CA ASN A 150 -33.94 -29.36 11.97
C ASN A 150 -35.47 -29.18 11.89
N GLU A 151 -36.01 -28.79 10.72
CA GLU A 151 -37.43 -28.87 10.34
C GLU A 151 -37.71 -30.08 9.44
#